data_AF-A0A9J6ZCD7-F1
#
_entry.id   AF-A0A9J6ZCD7-F1
#
_cell.length_a   1.000
_cell.length_b   1.000
_cell.length_c   1.000
_cell.angle_alpha   90.00
_cell.angle_beta   90.00
_cell.angle_gamma   90.00
#
_symmetry.space_group_name_H-M   'P 1'
#
loop_
_entity.id
_entity.type
_entity.pdbx_description
1 polymer ?
#
loop_
_entity_poly.entity_id
_entity_poly.type
_entity_poly.pdbx_seq_one_letter_code
_entity_poly.pdbx_strand_id
1 'polypeptide(L)' 'MNATMTCKSCGSVISESIEICPTCHIKSPKKMSEKKRLTFFLSIVIGIIIIVIVPMVASLLWMQSK' A
#
# COMPACT_ATOMS: atom_id res chain seq x y z
N MET A 1 4.67 -28.93 -0.73
CA MET A 1 3.55 -28.61 0.18
C MET A 1 2.66 -27.61 -0.54
N ASN A 2 1.51 -28.02 -1.06
CA ASN A 2 0.60 -27.09 -1.75
C ASN A 2 -0.20 -26.32 -0.71
N ALA A 3 0.04 -25.03 -0.56
CA ALA A 3 -0.74 -24.17 0.32
C ALA A 3 -2.15 -23.98 -0.28
N THR A 4 -3.18 -24.39 0.46
CA THR A 4 -4.59 -24.22 0.11
C THR A 4 -5.25 -23.30 1.15
N MET A 5 -6.11 -22.39 0.71
CA MET A 5 -6.89 -21.50 1.57
C MET A 5 -8.39 -21.64 1.30
N THR A 6 -9.22 -21.25 2.25
CA THR A 6 -10.68 -21.20 2.05
C THR A 6 -11.10 -19.85 1.46
N CYS A 7 -11.88 -19.88 0.38
CA CYS A 7 -12.48 -18.69 -0.21
C CYS A 7 -13.46 -18.05 0.78
N LYS A 8 -13.26 -16.78 1.14
CA LYS A 8 -14.14 -16.06 2.10
C LYS A 8 -15.56 -15.79 1.58
N SER A 9 -15.79 -15.87 0.28
CA SER A 9 -17.13 -15.60 -0.29
C SER A 9 -18.00 -16.85 -0.41
N CYS A 10 -17.43 -18.00 -0.77
CA CYS A 10 -18.21 -19.22 -1.05
C CYS A 10 -17.79 -20.44 -0.22
N GLY A 11 -16.76 -20.32 0.62
CA GLY A 11 -16.28 -21.42 1.48
C GLY A 11 -15.48 -22.51 0.75
N SER A 12 -15.25 -22.38 -0.56
CA SER A 12 -14.51 -23.39 -1.32
C SER A 12 -13.01 -23.36 -1.03
N VAL A 13 -12.38 -24.53 -0.91
CA VAL A 13 -10.94 -24.66 -0.72
C VAL A 13 -10.23 -24.43 -2.05
N ILE A 14 -9.35 -23.44 -2.10
CA ILE A 14 -8.69 -22.97 -3.31
C ILE A 14 -7.19 -22.77 -3.11
N SER A 15 -6.41 -22.89 -4.18
CA SER A 15 -4.94 -22.80 -4.11
C SER A 15 -4.43 -21.42 -3.72
N GLU A 16 -3.37 -21.41 -2.91
CA GLU A 16 -2.35 -20.38 -2.69
C GLU A 16 -2.22 -19.28 -3.77
N SER A 17 -2.18 -19.70 -5.03
CA SER A 17 -1.76 -18.85 -6.13
C SER A 17 -2.89 -18.18 -6.91
N ILE A 18 -4.15 -18.55 -6.67
CA ILE A 18 -5.23 -18.11 -7.56
C ILE A 18 -5.78 -16.73 -7.16
N GLU A 19 -5.92 -15.86 -8.18
CA GLU A 19 -6.46 -14.51 -8.03
C GLU A 19 -7.99 -14.48 -8.05
N ILE A 20 -8.61 -15.45 -8.72
CA ILE A 20 -10.06 -15.58 -8.89
C ILE A 20 -10.46 -16.96 -8.38
N CYS A 21 -11.48 -17.02 -7.52
CA CYS A 21 -12.02 -18.29 -7.06
C CYS A 21 -12.71 -19.03 -8.23
N PRO A 22 -12.34 -20.27 -8.59
CA PRO A 22 -12.96 -21.01 -9.69
C PRO A 22 -14.41 -21.40 -9.42
N THR A 23 -14.85 -21.35 -8.15
CA THR A 23 -16.21 -21.77 -7.77
C THR A 23 -17.21 -20.63 -7.84
N CYS A 24 -16.83 -19.43 -7.36
CA CYS A 24 -17.74 -18.28 -7.31
C CYS A 24 -17.33 -17.13 -8.22
N HIS A 25 -16.20 -17.25 -8.93
CA HIS A 25 -15.61 -16.20 -9.77
C HIS A 25 -15.34 -14.87 -9.06
N ILE A 26 -15.39 -14.84 -7.71
CA ILE A 26 -15.05 -13.66 -6.92
C ILE A 26 -13.53 -13.58 -6.77
N LYS A 27 -13.02 -12.36 -6.90
CA LYS A 27 -11.59 -12.06 -6.72
C LYS A 27 -11.17 -12.45 -5.30
N SER A 28 -10.28 -13.42 -5.20
CA SER A 28 -9.74 -13.87 -3.93
C SER A 28 -8.93 -12.72 -3.32
N PRO A 29 -8.99 -12.47 -2.00
CA PRO A 29 -8.26 -11.39 -1.34
C PRO A 29 -6.74 -11.65 -1.28
N LYS A 30 -6.19 -12.36 -2.26
CA LYS A 30 -4.80 -12.73 -2.29
C LYS A 30 -3.91 -11.59 -2.74
N LYS A 31 -2.97 -11.28 -1.85
CA LYS A 31 -1.85 -10.35 -2.01
C LYS A 31 -2.20 -8.86 -1.95
N MET A 32 -3.00 -8.47 -0.96
CA MET A 32 -2.99 -7.10 -0.47
C MET A 32 -1.96 -6.92 0.67
N SER A 33 -0.68 -7.24 0.50
CA SER A 33 0.28 -7.07 1.63
C SER A 33 1.74 -6.79 1.31
N GLU A 34 2.13 -6.47 0.08
CA GLU A 34 3.47 -5.88 -0.15
C GLU A 34 3.39 -4.41 -0.58
N LYS A 35 2.47 -4.08 -1.49
CA LYS A 35 2.38 -2.72 -2.04
C LYS A 35 1.91 -1.66 -1.02
N LYS A 36 1.05 -2.02 -0.06
CA LYS A 36 0.56 -1.07 0.96
C LYS A 36 1.66 -0.57 1.89
N ARG A 37 2.63 -1.44 2.23
CA ARG A 37 3.69 -1.10 3.19
C ARG A 37 4.65 -0.08 2.58
N LEU A 38 5.06 -0.30 1.33
CA LEU A 38 5.95 0.63 0.61
C LEU A 38 5.28 1.99 0.37
N THR A 39 4.02 2.02 -0.03
CA THR A 39 3.28 3.28 -0.23
C THR A 39 3.14 4.06 1.08
N PHE A 40 2.89 3.38 2.21
CA PHE A 40 2.78 4.04 3.51
C PHE A 40 4.11 4.69 3.95
N PHE A 41 5.24 3.97 3.83
CA PHE A 41 6.55 4.54 4.16
C PHE A 41 6.91 5.72 3.24
N LEU A 42 6.64 5.62 1.94
CA LEU A 42 6.91 6.71 0.99
C LEU A 42 6.12 7.98 1.35
N SER A 43 4.84 7.84 1.70
CA SER A 43 4.01 8.97 2.13
C SER A 43 4.53 9.65 3.41
N ILE A 44 5.01 8.87 4.39
CA ILE A 44 5.59 9.43 5.62
C ILE A 44 6.86 10.23 5.30
N VAL A 45 7.76 9.66 4.49
CA VAL A 45 9.02 10.32 4.12
C VAL A 45 8.75 11.63 3.37
N ILE A 46 7.84 11.62 2.39
CA ILE A 46 7.44 12.83 1.65
C ILE A 46 6.87 13.88 2.60
N GLY A 47 6.01 13.48 3.54
CA GLY A 47 5.44 14.39 4.54
C GLY A 47 6.50 15.07 5.39
N ILE A 48 7.48 14.31 5.92
CA ILE A 48 8.58 14.86 6.73
C ILE A 48 9.43 15.83 5.90
N ILE A 49 9.76 15.47 4.67
CA ILE A 49 10.54 16.32 3.76
C ILE A 49 9.81 17.65 3.52
N ILE A 50 8.50 17.63 3.24
CA ILE A 50 7.72 18.84 3.04
C ILE A 50 7.70 19.69 4.31
N ILE A 51 7.49 19.09 5.49
CA ILE A 51 7.45 19.80 6.78
C ILE A 51 8.78 20.49 7.10
N VAL A 52 9.92 19.94 6.67
CA VAL A 52 11.23 20.55 6.92
C VAL A 52 11.62 21.55 5.82
N ILE A 53 11.44 21.20 4.55
CA ILE A 53 11.90 22.01 3.42
C ILE A 53 11.04 23.27 3.25
N VAL A 54 9.70 23.17 3.39
CA VAL A 54 8.80 24.31 3.20
C VAL A 54 9.13 25.49 4.14
N PRO A 55 9.27 25.31 5.47
CA PRO A 55 9.62 26.41 6.35
C PRO A 55 11.06 26.92 6.13
N MET A 56 12.01 26.06 5.72
CA MET A 56 13.35 26.51 5.36
C MET A 56 13.30 27.45 4.15
N VAL A 57 12.61 27.05 3.08
CA VAL A 57 12.45 27.88 1.88
C VAL A 57 11.68 29.16 2.19
N ALA A 58 10.62 29.10 3.01
CA ALA A 58 9.89 30.29 3.44
C ALA A 58 10.79 31.27 4.21
N SER A 59 11.62 30.76 5.13
CA SER A 59 12.58 31.56 5.88
C SER A 59 13.64 32.19 4.97
N LEU A 60 14.14 31.44 3.98
CA LEU A 60 15.11 31.92 3.00
C LEU A 60 14.53 33.00 2.08
N LEU A 61 13.28 32.83 1.61
CA LEU A 61 12.58 33.85 0.84
C LEU A 61 12.39 35.13 1.65
N TRP A 62 12.12 34.99 2.95
CA TRP A 62 11.98 36.14 3.84
C TRP A 62 13.30 36.89 4.03
N MET A 63 14.44 36.18 4.06
CA MET A 63 15.78 36.80 4.10
C MET A 63 16.17 37.51 2.80
N GLN A 64 15.66 37.07 1.64
CA GLN A 64 15.91 37.73 0.35
C GLN A 64 15.05 38.98 0.12
N SER A 65 13.94 39.12 0.84
CA SER A 65 13.02 40.25 0.70
C SER A 65 13.35 41.44 1.61
N LYS A 66 14.46 41.38 2.35
CA LYS A 66 14.92 42.42 3.28
C LYS A 66 16.32 42.88 2.92
#